data_AF-A0A388TIB5-F1
#
_entry.id   AF-A0A388TIB5-F1
#
_cell.length_a   1.000
_cell.length_b   1.000
_cell.length_c   1.000
_cell.angle_alpha   90.00
_cell.angle_beta   90.00
_cell.angle_gamma   90.00
#
_symmetry.space_group_name_H-M   'P 1'
#
loop_
_entity.id
_entity.type
_entity.pdbx_description
1 polymer ?
#
loop_
_entity_poly.entity_id
_entity_poly.type
_entity_poly.pdbx_seq_one_letter_code
_entity_poly.pdbx_strand_id
1 'polypeptide(L)'
;MHKFLMVGVLFWGLLGADIDPVADLGVTHAELLQKKGIPNAILPIRQKKADEDDVVFVYADSYFYLYNNHFYRAFFSKRYDGEIYRGLKIGSPKSAVTALWGNNYDLEKDGLVWNKDGYIVVAKIDKDNRLESLWLIKDAR
;
A
#
# COMPACT_ATOMS: atom_id res chain seq x y z
N MET A 1 36.98 19.39 -38.49
CA MET A 1 36.88 19.73 -37.05
C MET A 1 35.52 19.27 -36.54
N HIS A 2 35.47 18.19 -35.79
CA HIS A 2 34.22 17.64 -35.23
C HIS A 2 34.00 18.17 -33.82
N LYS A 3 32.83 18.74 -33.54
CA LYS A 3 32.34 18.98 -32.18
C LYS A 3 31.16 18.04 -31.95
N PHE A 4 31.40 16.94 -31.24
CA PHE A 4 30.34 16.15 -30.62
C PHE A 4 29.98 16.81 -29.29
N LEU A 5 28.74 17.29 -29.18
CA LEU A 5 28.16 17.74 -27.92
C LEU A 5 27.55 16.50 -27.25
N MET A 6 28.20 16.01 -26.19
CA MET A 6 27.73 14.89 -25.39
C MET A 6 26.74 15.45 -24.36
N VAL A 7 25.44 15.25 -24.58
CA VAL A 7 24.40 15.57 -23.59
C VAL A 7 24.37 14.42 -22.58
N GLY A 8 24.93 14.66 -21.39
CA GLY A 8 24.83 13.75 -20.26
C GLY A 8 23.43 13.80 -19.66
N VAL A 9 22.64 12.75 -19.86
CA VAL A 9 21.39 12.55 -19.12
C VAL A 9 21.75 12.05 -17.72
N LEU A 10 21.62 12.92 -16.72
CA LEU A 10 21.69 12.55 -15.30
C LEU A 10 20.42 11.77 -14.94
N PHE A 11 20.50 10.45 -14.99
CA PHE A 11 19.54 9.57 -14.31
C PHE A 11 19.79 9.68 -12.80
N TRP A 12 19.04 10.55 -12.13
CA TRP A 12 18.85 10.41 -10.69
C TRP A 12 17.96 9.18 -10.47
N GLY A 13 18.59 8.04 -10.20
CA GLY A 13 17.91 6.92 -9.59
C GLY A 13 17.40 7.34 -8.22
N LEU A 14 16.11 7.69 -8.14
CA LEU A 14 15.38 7.66 -6.88
C LEU A 14 15.40 6.22 -6.40
N LEU A 15 16.40 5.88 -5.58
CA LEU A 15 16.34 4.72 -4.68
C LEU A 15 15.23 5.03 -3.67
N GLY A 16 13.97 4.86 -4.09
CA GLY A 16 12.85 4.81 -3.17
C GLY A 16 13.12 3.69 -2.19
N ALA A 17 13.15 4.01 -0.90
CA ALA A 17 13.17 2.97 0.11
C ALA A 17 11.87 2.18 -0.03
N ASP A 18 11.96 0.85 -0.12
CA ASP A 18 10.77 0.00 -0.08
C ASP A 18 10.02 0.29 1.22
N ILE A 19 8.73 0.55 1.09
CA ILE A 19 7.88 0.75 2.27
C ILE A 19 7.73 -0.57 3.00
N ASP A 20 7.66 -0.52 4.32
CA ASP A 20 7.06 -1.60 5.09
C ASP A 20 5.65 -1.13 5.44
N PRO A 21 4.61 -1.52 4.69
CA PRO A 21 3.29 -0.95 4.84
C PRO A 21 2.66 -1.27 6.20
N VAL A 22 3.18 -2.23 6.97
CA VAL A 22 2.70 -2.48 8.34
C VAL A 22 3.43 -1.57 9.31
N ALA A 23 4.76 -1.50 9.24
CA ALA A 23 5.55 -0.63 10.11
C ALA A 23 5.30 0.87 9.86
N ASP A 24 4.94 1.22 8.63
CA ASP A 24 4.70 2.60 8.21
C ASP A 24 3.29 3.09 8.56
N LEU A 25 2.39 2.23 9.06
CA LEU A 25 1.07 2.69 9.52
C LEU A 25 1.19 3.65 10.71
N GLY A 26 0.78 4.89 10.48
CA GLY A 26 0.86 6.00 11.41
C GLY A 26 1.96 7.01 11.06
N VAL A 27 2.76 6.80 10.02
CA VAL A 27 3.74 7.82 9.58
C VAL A 27 3.04 9.04 8.98
N THR A 28 3.74 10.17 9.01
CA THR A 28 3.24 11.40 8.41
C THR A 28 3.24 11.33 6.88
N HIS A 29 2.43 12.18 6.25
CA HIS A 29 2.44 12.32 4.79
C HIS A 29 3.83 12.66 4.22
N ALA A 30 4.64 13.45 4.94
CA ALA A 30 5.97 13.84 4.51
C ALA A 30 6.94 12.64 4.48
N GLU A 31 6.92 11.81 5.52
CA GLU A 31 7.70 10.56 5.57
C GLU A 31 7.26 9.58 4.48
N LEU A 32 5.95 9.46 4.24
CA LEU A 32 5.43 8.63 3.17
C LEU A 32 5.91 9.11 1.79
N LEU A 33 5.87 10.41 1.52
CA LEU A 33 6.38 10.99 0.27
C LEU A 33 7.89 10.80 0.11
N GLN A 34 8.65 10.86 1.21
CA GLN A 34 10.09 10.61 1.18
C GLN A 34 10.41 9.17 0.76
N LYS A 35 9.58 8.19 1.19
CA LYS A 35 9.78 6.77 0.86
C LYS A 35 9.24 6.41 -0.52
N LYS A 36 7.98 6.77 -0.81
CA LYS A 36 7.25 6.39 -2.04
C LYS A 36 7.48 7.32 -3.22
N GLY A 37 7.97 8.54 -2.98
CA GLY A 37 8.00 9.59 -3.97
C GLY A 37 6.64 10.27 -4.14
N ILE A 38 6.48 10.99 -5.24
CA ILE A 38 5.31 11.81 -5.53
C ILE A 38 4.19 10.91 -6.09
N PRO A 39 2.96 10.97 -5.54
CA PRO A 39 1.83 10.21 -6.07
C PRO A 39 1.39 10.73 -7.45
N ASN A 40 0.75 9.88 -8.24
CA ASN A 40 0.16 10.26 -9.52
C ASN A 40 -1.01 11.24 -9.34
N ALA A 41 -1.74 11.14 -8.24
CA ALA A 41 -2.80 12.08 -7.87
C ALA A 41 -2.98 12.12 -6.34
N ILE A 42 -3.55 13.24 -5.87
CA ILE A 42 -3.99 13.43 -4.49
C ILE A 42 -5.48 13.75 -4.52
N LEU A 43 -6.30 12.91 -3.89
CA LEU A 43 -7.76 13.01 -3.96
C LEU A 43 -8.37 13.16 -2.56
N PRO A 44 -9.27 14.13 -2.32
CA PRO A 44 -10.08 14.15 -1.12
C PRO A 44 -11.19 13.10 -1.21
N ILE A 45 -11.40 12.32 -0.16
CA ILE A 45 -12.48 11.34 -0.06
C ILE A 45 -13.36 11.66 1.15
N ARG A 46 -14.61 12.03 0.85
CA ARG A 46 -15.64 12.30 1.85
C ARG A 46 -15.95 11.02 2.62
N GLN A 47 -15.82 11.08 3.94
CA GLN A 47 -16.24 10.00 4.82
C GLN A 47 -17.67 10.25 5.34
N LYS A 48 -18.14 9.37 6.22
CA LYS A 48 -19.50 9.46 6.79
C LYS A 48 -19.73 10.77 7.53
N LYS A 49 -18.69 11.31 8.18
CA LYS A 49 -18.71 12.65 8.80
C LYS A 49 -17.73 13.57 8.10
N ALA A 50 -18.04 14.87 8.13
CA ALA A 50 -17.27 15.86 7.40
C ALA A 50 -15.87 16.13 7.97
N ASP A 51 -15.68 15.88 9.27
CA ASP A 51 -14.43 15.96 10.02
C ASP A 51 -13.64 14.64 9.99
N GLU A 52 -14.14 13.64 9.27
CA GLU A 52 -13.50 12.34 9.06
C GLU A 52 -12.97 12.19 7.62
N ASP A 53 -13.00 13.24 6.81
CA ASP A 53 -12.53 13.19 5.41
C ASP A 53 -11.08 12.71 5.31
N ASP A 54 -10.84 11.82 4.35
CA ASP A 54 -9.51 11.34 4.03
C ASP A 54 -8.88 12.18 2.91
N VAL A 55 -7.56 12.22 2.92
CA VAL A 55 -6.76 12.50 1.72
C VAL A 55 -6.17 11.18 1.23
N VAL A 56 -6.25 10.92 -0.07
CA VAL A 56 -5.72 9.70 -0.67
C VAL A 56 -4.61 10.02 -1.64
N PHE A 57 -3.45 9.43 -1.40
CA PHE A 57 -2.34 9.40 -2.35
C PHE A 57 -2.54 8.22 -3.29
N VAL A 58 -2.70 8.53 -4.56
CA VAL A 58 -2.96 7.57 -5.63
C VAL A 58 -1.69 7.29 -6.40
N TYR A 59 -1.28 6.03 -6.39
CA TYR A 59 -0.25 5.51 -7.29
C TYR A 59 -0.92 4.63 -8.36
N ALA A 60 -0.15 4.19 -9.36
CA ALA A 60 -0.67 3.41 -10.48
C ALA A 60 -1.38 2.11 -10.06
N ASP A 61 -0.97 1.53 -8.94
CA ASP A 61 -1.33 0.19 -8.48
C ASP A 61 -1.71 0.10 -7.00
N SER A 62 -1.60 1.22 -6.26
CA SER A 62 -1.78 1.27 -4.81
C SER A 62 -2.36 2.61 -4.35
N TYR A 63 -3.07 2.57 -3.22
CA TYR A 63 -3.68 3.75 -2.60
C TYR A 63 -3.26 3.85 -1.14
N PHE A 64 -2.92 5.05 -0.69
CA PHE A 64 -2.56 5.33 0.70
C PHE A 64 -3.49 6.40 1.23
N TYR A 65 -4.23 6.08 2.29
CA TYR A 65 -5.22 6.95 2.91
C TYR A 65 -4.63 7.59 4.14
N LEU A 66 -4.87 8.90 4.25
CA LEU A 66 -4.36 9.74 5.31
C LEU A 66 -5.52 10.45 6.01
N TYR A 67 -5.47 10.43 7.33
CA TYR A 67 -6.37 11.17 8.20
C TYR A 67 -5.52 12.00 9.18
N ASN A 68 -5.85 13.27 9.38
CA ASN A 68 -5.07 14.20 10.21
C ASN A 68 -3.56 14.14 9.94
N ASN A 69 -3.16 14.14 8.66
CA ASN A 69 -1.78 14.05 8.18
C ASN A 69 -1.03 12.73 8.43
N HIS A 70 -1.69 11.70 8.97
CA HIS A 70 -1.10 10.39 9.23
C HIS A 70 -1.70 9.34 8.32
N PHE A 71 -0.84 8.52 7.73
CA PHE A 71 -1.23 7.37 6.93
C PHE A 71 -1.78 6.26 7.84
N TYR A 72 -2.97 5.74 7.53
CA TYR A 72 -3.60 4.71 8.37
C TYR A 72 -4.16 3.54 7.55
N ARG A 73 -4.21 3.63 6.22
CA ARG A 73 -4.74 2.56 5.39
C ARG A 73 -4.08 2.50 4.03
N ALA A 74 -3.56 1.33 3.67
CA ALA A 74 -3.04 1.04 2.33
C ALA A 74 -3.87 0.00 1.59
N PHE A 75 -3.99 0.18 0.28
CA PHE A 75 -4.51 -0.81 -0.66
C PHE A 75 -3.47 -1.16 -1.71
N PHE A 76 -3.37 -2.45 -2.01
CA PHE A 76 -2.57 -2.99 -3.10
C PHE A 76 -3.50 -3.71 -4.06
N SER A 77 -3.61 -3.18 -5.28
CA SER A 77 -4.47 -3.74 -6.32
C SER A 77 -3.83 -4.95 -7.00
N LYS A 78 -4.62 -5.69 -7.79
CA LYS A 78 -4.13 -6.79 -8.63
C LYS A 78 -3.03 -6.41 -9.64
N ARG A 79 -2.80 -5.12 -9.86
CA ARG A 79 -1.76 -4.61 -10.78
C ARG A 79 -0.43 -4.34 -10.07
N TYR A 80 -0.40 -4.40 -8.74
CA TYR A 80 0.82 -4.19 -7.97
C TYR A 80 1.80 -5.34 -8.21
N ASP A 81 2.96 -5.02 -8.74
CA ASP A 81 4.00 -5.99 -9.13
C ASP A 81 5.15 -6.11 -8.11
N GLY A 82 5.20 -5.17 -7.16
CA GLY A 82 6.17 -5.14 -6.08
C GLY A 82 5.93 -6.16 -4.97
N GLU A 83 6.87 -6.18 -4.02
CA GLU A 83 6.66 -6.81 -2.72
C GLU A 83 5.77 -5.94 -1.83
N ILE A 84 4.83 -6.57 -1.12
CA ILE A 84 3.92 -5.90 -0.20
C ILE A 84 4.47 -6.02 1.22
N TYR A 85 4.73 -7.23 1.71
CA TYR A 85 5.18 -7.45 3.08
C TYR A 85 5.86 -8.80 3.23
N ARG A 86 7.13 -8.82 3.67
CA ARG A 86 7.90 -10.05 4.00
C ARG A 86 7.81 -11.14 2.90
N GLY A 87 8.07 -10.75 1.66
CA GLY A 87 8.02 -11.62 0.48
C GLY A 87 6.64 -11.80 -0.14
N LEU A 88 5.57 -11.29 0.47
CA LEU A 88 4.22 -11.40 -0.06
C LEU A 88 4.04 -10.51 -1.29
N LYS A 89 3.51 -11.08 -2.37
CA LYS A 89 3.16 -10.38 -3.62
C LYS A 89 1.74 -10.69 -4.04
N ILE A 90 1.15 -9.84 -4.88
CA ILE A 90 -0.07 -10.21 -5.61
C ILE A 90 0.18 -11.50 -6.40
N GLY A 91 -0.81 -12.38 -6.43
CA GLY A 91 -0.71 -13.72 -7.03
C GLY A 91 -0.11 -14.79 -6.11
N SER A 92 0.39 -14.41 -4.92
CA SER A 92 0.87 -15.38 -3.92
C SER A 92 -0.24 -16.34 -3.52
N PRO A 93 0.06 -17.62 -3.27
CA PRO A 93 -0.95 -18.58 -2.85
C PRO A 93 -1.53 -18.18 -1.48
N LYS A 94 -2.80 -18.52 -1.24
CA LYS A 94 -3.48 -18.33 0.05
C LYS A 94 -2.65 -18.85 1.23
N SER A 95 -1.91 -19.95 1.06
CA SER A 95 -1.04 -20.49 2.10
C SER A 95 0.10 -19.55 2.51
N ALA A 96 0.63 -18.73 1.59
CA ALA A 96 1.63 -17.72 1.92
C ALA A 96 1.02 -16.57 2.73
N VAL A 97 -0.23 -16.18 2.42
CA VAL A 97 -1.00 -15.20 3.20
C VAL A 97 -1.24 -15.71 4.61
N THR A 98 -1.75 -16.94 4.75
CA THR A 98 -2.03 -17.53 6.07
C THR A 98 -0.77 -17.87 6.86
N ALA A 99 0.39 -18.05 6.21
CA ALA A 99 1.67 -18.19 6.90
C ALA A 99 2.10 -16.90 7.61
N LEU A 100 1.70 -15.73 7.10
CA LEU A 100 2.06 -14.43 7.69
C LEU A 100 1.14 -14.04 8.84
N TRP A 101 -0.18 -14.22 8.69
CA TRP A 101 -1.17 -13.76 9.67
C TRP A 101 -1.91 -14.88 10.40
N GLY A 102 -1.63 -16.14 10.08
CA GLY A 102 -2.21 -17.33 10.71
C GLY A 102 -3.47 -17.83 10.00
N ASN A 103 -3.93 -19.02 10.41
CA ASN A 103 -5.12 -19.67 9.85
C ASN A 103 -6.43 -19.25 10.54
N ASN A 104 -6.35 -18.47 11.63
CA ASN A 104 -7.53 -17.93 12.31
C ASN A 104 -7.87 -16.58 11.69
N TYR A 105 -8.84 -16.59 10.79
CA TYR A 105 -9.39 -15.41 10.11
C TYR A 105 -10.92 -15.49 10.08
N ASP A 106 -11.55 -14.33 9.95
CA ASP A 106 -12.96 -14.24 9.61
C ASP A 106 -13.10 -14.24 8.08
N LEU A 107 -14.10 -14.96 7.57
CA LEU A 107 -14.44 -14.92 6.15
C LEU A 107 -15.58 -13.92 5.96
N GLU A 108 -15.25 -12.77 5.38
CA GLU A 108 -16.22 -11.72 5.07
C GLU A 108 -16.44 -11.61 3.57
N LYS A 109 -17.42 -10.79 3.17
CA LYS A 109 -17.76 -10.53 1.77
C LYS A 109 -16.55 -10.09 0.94
N ASP A 110 -15.65 -9.33 1.57
CA ASP A 110 -14.54 -8.67 0.89
C ASP A 110 -13.23 -9.49 0.95
N GLY A 111 -13.20 -10.60 1.69
CA GLY A 111 -12.06 -11.51 1.74
C GLY A 111 -11.85 -12.16 3.11
N LEU A 112 -10.61 -12.60 3.30
CA LEU A 112 -10.11 -13.12 4.58
C LEU A 112 -9.69 -11.94 5.45
N VAL A 113 -10.19 -11.88 6.68
CA VAL A 113 -9.99 -10.76 7.60
C VAL A 113 -9.22 -11.21 8.84
N TRP A 114 -8.17 -10.48 9.19
CA TRP A 114 -7.43 -10.68 10.43
C TRP A 114 -7.36 -9.38 11.22
N ASN A 115 -7.56 -9.48 12.53
CA ASN A 115 -7.25 -8.43 13.50
C ASN A 115 -5.91 -8.79 14.18
N LYS A 116 -4.86 -7.99 13.98
CA LYS A 116 -3.49 -8.26 14.46
C LYS A 116 -2.86 -6.99 14.99
N ASP A 117 -2.37 -7.04 16.23
CA ASP A 117 -1.44 -6.03 16.79
C ASP A 117 -1.83 -4.56 16.49
N GLY A 118 -3.13 -4.25 16.59
CA GLY A 118 -3.67 -2.90 16.36
C GLY A 118 -3.95 -2.52 14.91
N TYR A 119 -3.83 -3.45 13.96
CA TYR A 119 -4.22 -3.28 12.56
C TYR A 119 -5.07 -4.45 12.04
N ILE A 120 -5.77 -4.19 10.94
CA ILE A 120 -6.66 -5.10 10.23
C ILE A 120 -6.02 -5.40 8.89
N VAL A 121 -6.04 -6.68 8.52
CA VAL A 121 -5.64 -7.17 7.21
C VAL A 121 -6.88 -7.69 6.51
N VAL A 122 -7.11 -7.27 5.26
CA VAL A 122 -8.15 -7.85 4.40
C VAL A 122 -7.51 -8.36 3.13
N ALA A 123 -7.42 -9.68 2.98
CA ALA A 123 -6.88 -10.32 1.80
C ALA A 123 -8.02 -10.88 0.94
N LYS A 124 -8.16 -10.35 -0.28
CA LYS A 124 -9.07 -10.94 -1.26
C LYS A 124 -8.34 -12.08 -1.97
N ILE A 125 -8.91 -13.27 -1.92
CA ILE A 125 -8.40 -14.47 -2.59
C ILE A 125 -9.28 -14.76 -3.81
N ASP A 126 -8.66 -15.02 -4.95
CA ASP A 126 -9.36 -15.38 -6.18
C ASP A 126 -9.80 -16.85 -6.20
N LYS A 127 -10.47 -17.24 -7.30
CA LYS A 127 -10.96 -18.61 -7.52
C LYS A 127 -9.84 -19.66 -7.60
N ASP A 128 -8.60 -19.24 -7.88
CA ASP A 128 -7.43 -20.11 -8.03
C ASP A 128 -6.61 -20.16 -6.72
N ASN A 129 -7.19 -19.70 -5.60
CA ASN A 129 -6.58 -19.59 -4.29
C ASN A 129 -5.33 -18.70 -4.25
N ARG A 130 -5.33 -17.59 -5.00
CA ARG A 130 -4.24 -16.61 -5.03
C ARG A 130 -4.69 -15.24 -4.54
N LEU A 131 -3.75 -14.50 -3.96
CA LEU A 131 -3.97 -13.14 -3.48
C LEU A 131 -4.28 -12.20 -4.66
N GLU A 132 -5.48 -11.65 -4.71
CA GLU A 132 -5.92 -10.72 -5.76
C GLU A 132 -5.69 -9.26 -5.34
N SER A 133 -5.94 -8.94 -4.08
CA SER A 133 -5.71 -7.61 -3.51
C SER A 133 -5.57 -7.67 -2.00
N LEU A 134 -4.92 -6.66 -1.42
CA LEU A 134 -4.70 -6.58 0.03
C LEU A 134 -5.03 -5.17 0.55
N TRP A 135 -5.75 -5.12 1.67
CA TRP A 135 -5.83 -3.95 2.53
C TRP A 135 -5.05 -4.16 3.82
N LEU A 136 -4.38 -3.09 4.27
CA LEU A 136 -3.79 -2.97 5.59
C LEU A 136 -4.36 -1.70 6.23
N ILE A 137 -4.97 -1.80 7.41
CA ILE A 137 -5.73 -0.72 8.03
C ILE A 137 -5.37 -0.65 9.52
N LYS A 138 -4.84 0.46 9.99
CA LYS A 138 -4.68 0.76 11.41
C LYS A 138 -5.82 1.68 11.84
N ASP A 139 -6.36 1.48 13.04
CA ASP A 139 -7.34 2.45 13.54
C ASP A 139 -6.66 3.83 13.67
N ALA A 140 -7.28 4.84 13.07
CA ALA A 140 -6.76 6.21 13.02
C ALA A 140 -7.35 7.08 14.14
N ARG A 141 -8.14 6.49 15.04
CA ARG A 141 -9.01 7.16 16.01
C ARG A 141 -8.55 6.95 17.44
#